data_AF-U9SMS6-F1
#
_entry.id   AF-U9SMS6-F1
#
_cell.length_a   1.000
_cell.length_b   1.000
_cell.length_c   1.000
_cell.angle_alpha   90.00
_cell.angle_beta   90.00
_cell.angle_gamma   90.00
#
_symmetry.space_group_name_H-M   'P 1'
#
loop_
_entity.id
_entity.type
_entity.pdbx_description
1 polymer ?
#
loop_
_entity_poly.entity_id
_entity_poly.type
_entity_poly.pdbx_seq_one_letter_code
_entity_poly.pdbx_strand_id
1 'polypeptide(L)'
;MQDAHDLLTLHLSEKFQAWVKNLPIIVEDINNSITRLIDLSPAMAIKKKQVISQSSKTREGPMGYDEPRLTYDVLIRYLLEPGELEGDSKRRATDKNWSPQVYHIKKLLVQKNQPVLYWLINNEGNSPERSFVREELLVIPHDTELPPQWVLTS
;
A
#
# COMPACT_ATOMS: atom_id res chain seq x y z
N MET A 1 -4.23 -20.86 -44.58
CA MET A 1 -4.37 -21.42 -43.23
C MET A 1 -2.97 -21.36 -42.64
N GLN A 2 -2.71 -20.37 -41.78
CA GLN A 2 -1.39 -20.17 -41.19
C GLN A 2 -1.18 -21.27 -40.15
N ASP A 3 -0.13 -22.07 -40.31
CA ASP A 3 0.14 -23.23 -39.45
C ASP A 3 0.70 -22.76 -38.10
N ALA A 4 0.26 -23.36 -36.99
CA ALA A 4 0.72 -23.00 -35.65
C ALA A 4 2.24 -23.24 -35.47
N HIS A 5 2.83 -24.05 -36.35
CA HIS A 5 4.25 -24.32 -36.43
C HIS A 5 5.10 -23.15 -36.99
N ASP A 6 4.50 -22.24 -37.77
CA ASP A 6 5.19 -21.05 -38.31
C ASP A 6 5.45 -19.99 -37.22
N LEU A 7 4.65 -19.96 -36.15
CA LEU A 7 4.86 -19.06 -35.02
C LEU A 7 6.02 -19.48 -34.10
N LEU A 8 6.40 -20.77 -34.14
CA LEU A 8 7.55 -21.29 -33.37
C LEU A 8 8.89 -21.07 -34.09
N THR A 9 8.86 -20.82 -35.40
CA THR A 9 10.05 -20.61 -36.26
C THR A 9 10.36 -19.14 -36.52
N LEU A 10 9.54 -18.21 -36.03
CA LEU A 10 9.90 -16.80 -35.93
C LEU A 10 11.01 -16.63 -34.89
N HIS A 11 12.25 -16.84 -35.34
CA HIS A 11 13.50 -16.32 -34.79
C HIS A 11 13.35 -15.80 -33.36
N LEU A 12 13.26 -16.73 -32.39
CA LEU A 12 13.38 -16.43 -30.97
C LEU A 12 14.66 -15.62 -30.84
N SER A 13 14.52 -14.29 -30.75
CA SER A 13 15.66 -13.40 -30.94
C SER A 13 16.78 -13.82 -29.98
N GLU A 14 18.04 -13.68 -30.38
CA GLU A 14 19.20 -14.07 -29.58
C GLU A 14 19.10 -13.59 -28.12
N LYS A 15 18.41 -12.46 -27.90
CA LYS A 15 18.07 -11.90 -26.58
C LYS A 15 17.23 -12.83 -25.70
N PHE A 16 16.23 -13.52 -26.26
CA PHE A 16 15.41 -14.50 -25.51
C PHE A 16 16.23 -15.74 -25.13
N GLN A 17 17.05 -16.24 -26.04
CA GLN A 17 17.92 -17.39 -25.74
C GLN A 17 18.97 -17.04 -24.68
N ALA A 18 19.55 -15.84 -24.75
CA ALA A 18 20.46 -15.33 -23.73
C ALA A 18 19.76 -15.17 -22.37
N TRP A 19 18.54 -14.65 -22.34
CA TRP A 19 17.73 -14.55 -21.12
C TRP A 19 17.48 -15.91 -20.47
N VAL A 20 17.05 -16.91 -21.25
CA VAL A 20 16.80 -18.26 -20.73
C VAL A 20 18.09 -18.90 -20.18
N LYS A 21 19.22 -18.73 -20.88
CA LYS A 21 20.53 -19.24 -20.41
C LYS A 21 20.99 -18.60 -19.10
N ASN A 22 20.74 -17.30 -18.92
CA ASN A 22 21.18 -16.56 -17.74
C ASN A 22 20.20 -16.66 -16.56
N LEU A 23 19.00 -17.19 -16.77
CA LEU A 23 17.94 -17.25 -15.76
C LEU A 23 18.36 -17.96 -14.46
N PRO A 24 19.05 -19.11 -14.48
CA PRO A 24 19.52 -19.76 -13.25
C PRO A 24 20.45 -18.87 -12.42
N ILE A 25 21.37 -18.16 -13.09
CA ILE A 25 22.34 -17.26 -12.47
C ILE A 25 21.62 -16.07 -11.83
N ILE A 26 20.67 -15.47 -12.54
CA ILE A 26 19.89 -14.33 -12.05
C ILE A 26 19.03 -14.74 -10.83
N VAL A 27 18.39 -15.91 -10.89
CA VAL A 27 17.58 -16.43 -9.78
C VAL A 27 18.45 -16.73 -8.55
N GLU A 28 19.63 -17.30 -8.76
CA GLU A 28 20.59 -17.55 -7.67
C GLU A 28 21.06 -16.23 -7.02
N ASP A 29 21.39 -15.23 -7.82
CA ASP A 29 21.81 -13.90 -7.34
C ASP A 29 20.68 -13.19 -6.57
N ILE A 30 19.46 -13.15 -7.12
CA ILE A 30 18.31 -12.51 -6.47
C ILE A 30 17.97 -13.21 -5.14
N ASN A 31 18.06 -14.53 -5.06
CA ASN A 31 17.69 -15.27 -3.84
C ASN A 31 18.74 -15.18 -2.73
N ASN A 32 20.00 -14.97 -3.08
CA ASN A 32 21.12 -14.99 -2.14
C ASN A 32 21.73 -13.61 -1.86
N SER A 33 21.42 -12.59 -2.66
CA SER A 33 21.83 -11.20 -2.39
C SER A 33 21.11 -10.62 -1.18
N ILE A 34 21.85 -9.86 -0.37
CA ILE A 34 21.30 -9.16 0.79
C ILE A 34 20.45 -8.00 0.31
N THR A 35 19.22 -7.92 0.78
CA THR A 35 18.30 -6.84 0.40
C THR A 35 18.35 -5.70 1.41
N ARG A 36 18.44 -4.46 0.90
CA ARG A 36 18.59 -3.23 1.71
C ARG A 36 17.52 -3.05 2.79
N LEU A 37 16.30 -3.53 2.56
CA LEU A 37 15.18 -3.26 3.45
C LEU A 37 15.11 -4.19 4.66
N ILE A 38 15.70 -5.38 4.59
CA ILE A 38 15.63 -6.38 5.67
C ILE A 38 17.01 -6.84 6.12
N ASP A 39 18.07 -6.33 5.47
CA ASP A 39 19.49 -6.70 5.66
C ASP A 39 19.70 -8.23 5.66
N LEU A 40 18.88 -8.94 4.88
CA LEU A 40 18.87 -10.39 4.74
C LEU A 40 18.64 -10.77 3.28
N SER A 41 19.16 -11.94 2.89
CA SER A 41 18.81 -12.54 1.62
C SER A 41 17.43 -13.21 1.67
N PRO A 42 16.66 -13.23 0.57
CA PRO A 42 15.38 -13.91 0.52
C PRO A 42 15.43 -15.38 0.97
N ALA A 43 16.48 -16.11 0.59
CA ALA A 43 16.66 -17.52 0.98
C ALA A 43 16.83 -17.72 2.50
N MET A 44 17.35 -16.73 3.22
CA MET A 44 17.42 -16.75 4.69
C MET A 44 16.13 -16.21 5.32
N ALA A 45 15.54 -15.17 4.73
CA ALA A 45 14.33 -14.52 5.22
C ALA A 45 13.13 -15.47 5.22
N ILE A 46 12.95 -16.27 4.16
CA ILE A 46 11.82 -17.20 4.01
C ILE A 46 11.76 -18.27 5.10
N LYS A 47 12.89 -18.58 5.75
CA LYS A 47 12.98 -19.56 6.85
C LYS A 47 12.59 -18.96 8.20
N LYS A 48 12.45 -17.64 8.31
CA LYS A 48 12.09 -16.95 9.55
C LYS A 48 10.58 -16.82 9.68
N LYS A 49 10.06 -16.97 10.91
CA LYS A 49 8.63 -16.76 11.21
C LYS A 49 8.20 -15.31 10.97
N GLN A 50 9.08 -14.35 11.25
CA GLN A 50 8.86 -12.93 11.02
C GLN A 50 10.19 -12.28 10.61
N VAL A 51 10.10 -11.27 9.74
CA VAL A 51 11.24 -10.49 9.25
C VAL A 51 10.92 -9.02 9.50
N ILE A 52 11.80 -8.34 10.22
CA ILE A 52 11.69 -6.90 10.47
C ILE A 52 12.27 -6.19 9.26
N SER A 53 11.53 -5.22 8.72
CA SER A 53 11.95 -4.43 7.58
C SER A 53 12.14 -2.97 7.99
N GLN A 54 13.24 -2.38 7.53
CA GLN A 54 13.44 -0.94 7.50
C GLN A 54 12.41 -0.28 6.58
N SER A 55 12.05 0.96 6.87
CA SER A 55 11.15 1.75 6.01
C SER A 55 11.79 1.97 4.64
N SER A 56 11.04 1.72 3.57
CA SER A 56 11.53 1.91 2.21
C SER A 56 11.84 3.36 1.85
N LYS A 57 11.16 4.30 2.53
CA LYS A 57 11.31 5.74 2.39
C LYS A 57 11.48 6.38 3.77
N THR A 58 12.41 7.33 3.88
CA THR A 58 12.49 8.22 5.03
C THR A 58 11.34 9.21 4.98
N ARG A 59 10.70 9.52 6.10
CA ARG A 59 9.67 10.56 6.15
C ARG A 59 10.36 11.92 6.05
N GLU A 60 10.06 12.66 4.99
CA GLU A 60 10.56 14.02 4.80
C GLU A 60 9.55 15.02 5.38
N GLY A 61 10.02 16.00 6.15
CA GLY A 61 9.20 17.11 6.66
C GLY A 61 9.14 17.22 8.18
N PRO A 62 8.47 18.28 8.69
CA PRO A 62 8.30 18.51 10.12
C PRO A 62 7.43 17.42 10.76
N MET A 63 7.76 17.03 11.99
CA MET A 63 7.09 15.96 12.72
C MET A 63 6.70 16.41 14.13
N GLY A 64 5.56 15.93 14.61
CA GLY A 64 5.07 16.27 15.95
C GLY A 64 4.41 17.64 15.98
N TYR A 65 4.94 18.55 16.80
CA TYR A 65 4.31 19.86 17.00
C TYR A 65 4.33 20.75 15.77
N ASP A 66 5.38 20.63 14.95
CA ASP A 66 5.60 21.42 13.74
C ASP A 66 4.88 20.83 12.51
N GLU A 67 4.29 19.63 12.64
CA GLU A 67 3.57 18.98 11.54
C GLU A 67 2.25 19.72 11.26
N PRO A 68 1.97 20.11 9.99
CA PRO A 68 0.72 20.77 9.63
C PRO A 68 -0.47 19.84 9.88
N ARG A 69 -1.45 20.34 10.63
CA ARG A 69 -2.58 19.54 11.11
C ARG A 69 -3.79 19.73 10.22
N LEU A 70 -4.54 18.66 10.01
CA LEU A 70 -5.88 18.77 9.45
C LEU A 70 -6.82 19.42 10.47
N THR A 71 -7.68 20.30 9.97
CA THR A 71 -8.74 20.93 10.74
C THR A 71 -9.90 19.95 10.96
N TYR A 72 -10.72 20.16 11.99
CA TYR A 72 -11.78 19.20 12.35
C TYR A 72 -12.96 19.17 11.38
N ASP A 73 -13.10 20.20 10.54
CA ASP A 73 -14.19 20.41 9.58
C ASP A 73 -13.98 19.70 8.24
N VAL A 74 -12.79 19.14 7.99
CA VAL A 74 -12.54 18.43 6.72
C VAL A 74 -13.20 17.05 6.69
N LEU A 75 -13.65 16.67 5.49
CA LEU A 75 -14.13 15.33 5.18
C LEU A 75 -12.96 14.45 4.73
N ILE A 76 -12.89 13.22 5.22
CA ILE A 76 -11.72 12.36 5.02
C ILE A 76 -12.13 10.91 4.71
N ARG A 77 -11.36 10.23 3.85
CA ARG A 77 -11.31 8.77 3.74
C ARG A 77 -9.98 8.26 4.27
N TYR A 78 -9.96 7.11 4.92
CA TYR A 78 -8.71 6.50 5.40
C TYR A 78 -8.26 5.36 4.48
N LEU A 79 -6.97 5.05 4.52
CA LEU A 79 -6.38 3.95 3.76
C LEU A 79 -6.71 2.61 4.43
N LEU A 80 -7.37 1.71 3.69
CA LEU A 80 -7.72 0.39 4.19
C LEU A 80 -6.48 -0.49 4.35
N GLU A 81 -6.43 -1.21 5.46
CA GLU A 81 -5.49 -2.30 5.67
C GLU A 81 -5.96 -3.58 4.95
N PRO A 82 -5.03 -4.47 4.55
CA PRO A 82 -5.39 -5.75 3.96
C PRO A 82 -6.32 -6.54 4.89
N GLY A 83 -7.50 -6.91 4.39
CA GLY A 83 -8.50 -7.66 5.14
C GLY A 83 -9.48 -6.82 5.97
N GLU A 84 -9.38 -5.48 5.98
CA GLU A 84 -10.43 -4.61 6.57
C GLU A 84 -11.71 -4.63 5.73
N LEU A 85 -11.61 -4.90 4.42
CA LEU A 85 -12.77 -5.04 3.53
C LEU A 85 -13.16 -6.52 3.39
N GLU A 86 -14.43 -6.81 3.63
CA GLU A 86 -14.99 -8.16 3.49
C GLU A 86 -14.82 -8.66 2.04
N GLY A 87 -14.15 -9.82 1.88
CA GLY A 87 -13.86 -10.40 0.57
C GLY A 87 -12.50 -10.03 -0.05
N ASP A 88 -11.67 -9.21 0.61
CA ASP A 88 -10.33 -8.82 0.12
C ASP A 88 -9.26 -9.93 0.33
N SER A 89 -9.52 -11.11 -0.20
CA SER A 89 -8.59 -12.25 -0.19
C SER A 89 -7.47 -12.11 -1.24
N LYS A 90 -7.56 -11.11 -2.13
CA LYS A 90 -6.69 -10.96 -3.31
C LYS A 90 -5.98 -9.62 -3.29
N ARG A 91 -4.73 -9.63 -2.81
CA ARG A 91 -3.82 -8.47 -2.78
C ARG A 91 -3.76 -7.80 -4.16
N ARG A 92 -4.36 -6.62 -4.31
CA ARG A 92 -4.08 -5.73 -5.44
C ARG A 92 -2.79 -4.98 -5.12
N ALA A 93 -1.77 -5.15 -5.95
CA ALA A 93 -0.39 -4.84 -5.59
C ALA A 93 -0.02 -3.36 -5.61
N THR A 94 -0.88 -2.44 -6.05
CA THR A 94 -0.40 -1.09 -6.43
C THR A 94 -1.33 0.08 -6.13
N ASP A 95 -2.63 -0.14 -5.91
CA ASP A 95 -3.59 0.97 -5.75
C ASP A 95 -3.89 1.24 -4.27
N LYS A 96 -3.93 2.52 -3.88
CA LYS A 96 -4.38 2.94 -2.55
C LYS A 96 -5.89 2.70 -2.43
N ASN A 97 -6.28 1.65 -1.72
CA ASN A 97 -7.68 1.36 -1.43
C ASN A 97 -8.17 2.25 -0.28
N TRP A 98 -8.96 3.26 -0.60
CA TRP A 98 -9.55 4.17 0.39
C TRP A 98 -10.88 3.65 0.92
N SER A 99 -11.21 4.00 2.16
CA SER A 99 -12.48 3.65 2.79
C SER A 99 -13.68 4.09 1.93
N PRO A 100 -14.72 3.27 1.78
CA PRO A 100 -15.92 3.63 1.02
C PRO A 100 -16.72 4.74 1.70
N GLN A 101 -16.66 4.80 3.03
CA GLN A 101 -17.32 5.78 3.87
C GLN A 101 -16.43 7.02 4.11
N VAL A 102 -17.10 8.14 4.42
CA VAL A 102 -16.49 9.41 4.78
C VAL A 102 -16.51 9.58 6.30
N TYR A 103 -15.44 10.15 6.83
CA TYR A 103 -15.22 10.35 8.26
C TYR A 103 -14.85 11.79 8.57
N HIS A 104 -15.08 12.15 9.83
CA HIS A 104 -14.59 13.37 10.47
C HIS A 104 -13.48 13.04 11.46
N ILE A 105 -12.65 14.04 11.77
CA ILE A 105 -11.65 13.90 12.83
C ILE A 105 -12.36 13.98 14.18
N LYS A 106 -12.21 12.93 14.99
CA LYS A 106 -12.70 12.87 16.37
C LYS A 106 -11.70 13.46 17.35
N LYS A 107 -10.42 13.07 17.21
CA LYS A 107 -9.35 13.44 18.13
C LYS A 107 -8.00 13.39 17.45
N LEU A 108 -7.09 14.28 17.84
CA LEU A 108 -5.69 14.24 17.46
C LEU A 108 -4.84 13.85 18.68
N LEU A 109 -3.77 13.10 18.45
CA LEU A 109 -2.69 12.88 19.40
C LEU A 109 -1.41 13.43 18.78
N VAL A 110 -0.79 14.40 19.45
CA VAL A 110 0.44 15.05 19.01
C VAL A 110 1.50 14.80 20.07
N GLN A 111 2.64 14.25 19.65
CA GLN A 111 3.81 14.04 20.51
C GLN A 111 5.05 14.59 19.83
N LYS A 112 6.05 15.00 20.62
CA LYS A 112 7.32 15.50 20.11
C LYS A 112 8.02 14.39 19.31
N ASN A 113 8.52 14.72 18.11
CA ASN A 113 9.27 13.81 17.24
C ASN A 113 8.49 12.53 16.86
N GLN A 114 7.16 12.56 16.86
CA GLN A 114 6.32 11.46 16.38
C GLN A 114 5.26 11.98 15.40
N PRO A 115 4.72 11.14 14.50
CA PRO A 115 3.64 11.54 13.63
C PRO A 115 2.41 11.98 14.43
N VAL A 116 1.66 12.95 13.90
CA VAL A 116 0.33 13.25 14.43
C VAL A 116 -0.59 12.08 14.12
N LEU A 117 -1.23 11.54 15.17
CA LEU A 117 -2.21 10.47 15.03
C LEU A 117 -3.63 11.04 15.06
N TYR A 118 -4.44 10.59 14.11
CA TYR A 118 -5.83 10.99 13.93
C TYR A 118 -6.76 9.84 14.27
N TRP A 119 -7.71 10.09 15.17
CA TRP A 119 -8.83 9.20 15.44
C TRP A 119 -10.05 9.71 14.67
N LEU A 120 -10.74 8.81 13.99
CA LEU A 120 -11.82 9.14 13.07
C LEU A 120 -13.18 8.70 13.62
N ILE A 121 -14.25 9.36 13.16
CA ILE A 121 -15.64 8.99 13.45
C ILE A 121 -16.50 9.26 12.22
N ASN A 122 -17.41 8.35 11.88
CA ASN A 122 -18.38 8.58 10.82
C ASN A 122 -19.65 9.25 11.38
N ASN A 123 -20.57 9.61 10.49
CA ASN A 123 -21.83 10.27 10.86
C ASN A 123 -22.75 9.40 11.74
N GLU A 124 -22.55 8.08 11.73
CA GLU A 124 -23.30 7.12 12.55
C GLU A 124 -22.71 6.94 13.95
N GLY A 125 -21.57 7.59 14.24
CA GLY A 125 -20.85 7.45 15.50
C GLY A 125 -19.85 6.28 15.56
N ASN A 126 -19.75 5.50 14.49
CA ASN A 126 -18.80 4.39 14.37
C ASN A 126 -17.39 4.93 14.10
N SER A 127 -16.39 4.32 14.75
CA SER A 127 -14.98 4.71 14.65
C SER A 127 -14.16 3.46 14.35
N PRO A 128 -13.17 3.52 13.44
CA PRO A 128 -12.19 2.44 13.30
C PRO A 128 -11.48 2.18 14.63
N GLU A 129 -11.08 0.93 14.89
CA GLU A 129 -10.38 0.54 16.13
C GLU A 129 -8.91 0.99 16.17
N ARG A 130 -8.44 1.75 15.18
CA ARG A 130 -7.07 2.28 15.07
C ARG A 130 -7.03 3.77 14.75
N SER A 131 -5.85 4.35 14.98
CA SER A 131 -5.51 5.73 14.59
C SER A 131 -4.71 5.75 13.30
N PHE A 132 -4.71 6.91 12.63
CA PHE A 132 -4.10 7.08 11.32
C PHE A 132 -3.06 8.20 11.31
N VAL A 133 -2.06 8.11 10.44
CA VAL A 133 -1.14 9.24 10.13
C VAL A 133 -1.66 10.06 8.94
N ARG A 134 -1.08 11.25 8.71
CA ARG A 134 -1.52 12.15 7.62
C ARG A 134 -1.54 11.50 6.23
N GLU A 135 -0.57 10.63 5.96
CA GLU A 135 -0.36 9.92 4.69
C GLU A 135 -1.41 8.84 4.41
N GLU A 136 -2.06 8.36 5.47
CA GLU A 136 -3.15 7.37 5.42
C GLU A 136 -4.52 8.04 5.31
N LEU A 137 -4.56 9.37 5.16
CA LEU A 137 -5.78 10.16 5.08
C LEU A 137 -5.88 10.89 3.74
N LEU A 138 -6.99 10.67 3.04
CA LEU A 138 -7.39 11.40 1.85
C LEU A 138 -8.44 12.45 2.22
N VAL A 139 -8.08 13.73 2.10
CA VAL A 139 -9.03 14.84 2.28
C VAL A 139 -9.94 14.91 1.05
N ILE A 140 -11.24 14.94 1.29
CA ILE A 140 -12.27 15.03 0.26
C ILE A 140 -12.67 16.52 0.12
N PRO A 141 -12.54 17.11 -1.08
CA PRO A 141 -13.06 18.45 -1.36
C PRO A 141 -14.56 18.55 -1.08
N HIS A 142 -15.02 19.68 -0.53
CA HIS A 142 -16.44 19.88 -0.16
C HIS A 142 -17.41 19.82 -1.36
N ASP A 143 -16.91 20.04 -2.57
CA ASP A 143 -17.63 19.96 -3.85
C ASP A 143 -17.68 18.55 -4.44
N THR A 144 -17.13 17.55 -3.76
CA THR A 144 -17.16 16.16 -4.24
C THR A 144 -18.56 15.57 -4.07
N GLU A 145 -19.24 15.30 -5.18
CA GLU A 145 -20.45 14.49 -5.18
C GLU A 145 -20.12 13.04 -4.78
N LEU A 146 -20.74 12.56 -3.70
CA LEU A 146 -20.58 11.17 -3.27
C LEU A 146 -21.46 10.25 -4.13
N PRO A 147 -20.96 9.05 -4.47
CA PRO A 147 -21.79 8.07 -5.16
C PRO A 147 -23.02 7.74 -4.30
N PRO A 148 -24.18 7.49 -4.92
CA PRO A 148 -25.41 7.21 -4.19
C PRO A 148 -25.26 5.96 -3.32
N GLN A 149 -25.92 5.96 -2.17
CA GLN A 149 -25.64 5.06 -1.04
C GLN A 149 -25.80 3.56 -1.39
N TRP A 150 -26.64 3.23 -2.36
CA TRP A 150 -26.81 1.85 -2.87
C TRP A 150 -25.55 1.27 -3.53
N VAL A 151 -24.63 2.11 -4.00
CA VAL A 151 -23.32 1.68 -4.53
C VAL A 151 -22.38 1.24 -3.40
N LEU A 152 -22.59 1.75 -2.18
CA LEU A 152 -21.68 1.54 -1.05
C LEU A 152 -22.09 0.37 -0.13
N THR A 153 -23.25 -0.23 -0.36
CA THR A 153 -23.84 -1.30 0.47
C THR A 153 -23.83 -2.69 -0.19
N SER A 154 -22.94 -2.93 -1.17
CA SER A 154 -22.85 -4.22 -1.90
C SER A 154 -21.96 -5.23 -1.22
#